data_AF-A0A3L8PDN3-F1
#
_entry.id   AF-A0A3L8PDN3-F1
#
_cell.length_a   1.000
_cell.length_b   1.000
_cell.length_c   1.000
_cell.angle_alpha   90.00
_cell.angle_beta   90.00
_cell.angle_gamma   90.00
#
_symmetry.space_group_name_H-M   'P 1'
#
loop_
_entity.id
_entity.type
_entity.pdbx_description
1 polymer ?
#
loop_
_entity_poly.entity_id
_entity_poly.type
_entity_poly.pdbx_seq_one_letter_code
_entity_poly.pdbx_strand_id
1 'polypeptide(L)'
;AYVNSLIERSERVAREADQRAQLAAQSERNRIAREMHDVVAHGLSVIIVQADGARYASAARPEAATEALENIALTGREALTEMRSLLGLLREGDTGVAPQPDLADLPALIDEARTSMTLEADIDEGLDAVPSGVALTAYRLVQEA
;
A
#
# COMPACT_ATOMS: atom_id res chain seq x y z
N ALA A 1 9.29 -2.72 -52.07
CA ALA A 1 7.85 -2.41 -51.87
C ALA A 1 7.22 -3.32 -50.82
N TYR A 2 7.15 -4.65 -51.02
CA TYR A 2 6.51 -5.60 -50.09
C TYR A 2 7.17 -5.68 -48.70
N VAL A 3 8.50 -5.67 -48.62
CA VAL A 3 9.23 -5.68 -47.33
C VAL A 3 8.95 -4.41 -46.52
N ASN A 4 8.94 -3.24 -47.17
CA ASN A 4 8.64 -1.97 -46.50
C ASN A 4 7.20 -1.93 -45.96
N SER A 5 6.21 -2.43 -46.72
CA SER A 5 4.82 -2.46 -46.23
C SER A 5 4.62 -3.44 -45.06
N LEU A 6 5.40 -4.52 -44.99
CA LEU A 6 5.43 -5.43 -43.84
C LEU A 6 6.02 -4.76 -42.59
N ILE A 7 7.10 -3.99 -42.75
CA ILE A 7 7.72 -3.23 -41.65
C ILE A 7 6.76 -2.16 -41.14
N GLU A 8 6.19 -1.34 -42.03
CA GLU A 8 5.20 -0.30 -41.66
C GLU A 8 4.00 -0.89 -40.92
N ARG A 9 3.51 -2.07 -41.36
CA ARG A 9 2.41 -2.76 -40.69
C ARG A 9 2.83 -3.31 -39.32
N SER A 10 4.02 -3.88 -39.20
CA SER A 10 4.56 -4.37 -37.93
C SER A 10 4.71 -3.25 -36.92
N GLU A 11 5.29 -2.12 -37.32
CA GLU A 11 5.43 -0.94 -36.46
C GLU A 11 4.07 -0.38 -36.03
N ARG A 12 3.10 -0.31 -36.95
CA ARG A 12 1.75 0.14 -36.60
C ARG A 12 1.09 -0.76 -35.58
N VAL A 13 1.17 -2.08 -35.76
CA VAL A 13 0.63 -3.05 -34.79
C VAL A 13 1.33 -2.94 -33.44
N ALA A 14 2.66 -2.75 -33.42
CA ALA A 14 3.40 -2.56 -32.18
C ALA A 14 2.97 -1.27 -31.45
N ARG A 15 2.82 -0.15 -32.17
CA ARG A 15 2.32 1.12 -31.61
C ARG A 15 0.89 1.00 -31.07
N GLU A 16 0.01 0.33 -31.80
CA GLU A 16 -1.37 0.09 -31.36
C GLU A 16 -1.43 -0.81 -30.12
N ALA A 17 -0.55 -1.83 -30.04
CA ALA A 17 -0.46 -2.71 -28.88
C ALA A 17 0.04 -1.95 -27.64
N ASP A 18 1.07 -1.12 -27.78
CA ASP A 18 1.61 -0.30 -26.69
C ASP A 18 0.57 0.71 -26.17
N GLN A 19 -0.12 1.41 -27.06
CA GLN A 19 -1.22 2.32 -26.68
C GLN A 19 -2.35 1.61 -25.94
N ARG A 20 -2.73 0.41 -26.39
CA ARG A 20 -3.75 -0.40 -25.69
C ARG A 20 -3.27 -0.84 -24.30
N ALA A 21 -2.01 -1.23 -24.17
CA ALA A 21 -1.43 -1.61 -22.90
C ALA A 21 -1.42 -0.43 -21.91
N GLN A 22 -1.04 0.76 -22.35
CA GLN A 22 -1.05 1.98 -21.54
C GLN A 22 -2.46 2.36 -21.07
N LEU A 23 -3.44 2.33 -21.98
CA LEU A 23 -4.84 2.60 -21.64
C LEU A 23 -5.40 1.56 -20.64
N ALA A 24 -5.07 0.28 -20.82
CA ALA A 24 -5.46 -0.77 -19.90
C ALA A 24 -4.85 -0.55 -18.50
N ALA A 25 -3.55 -0.24 -18.43
CA ALA A 25 -2.87 0.05 -17.17
C ALA A 25 -3.48 1.27 -16.45
N GLN A 26 -3.80 2.34 -17.18
CA GLN A 26 -4.42 3.53 -16.59
C GLN A 26 -5.86 3.25 -16.11
N SER A 27 -6.63 2.49 -16.87
CA SER A 27 -7.96 2.04 -16.46
C SER A 27 -7.90 1.24 -15.16
N GLU A 28 -6.91 0.35 -15.04
CA GLU A 28 -6.73 -0.48 -13.86
C GLU A 28 -6.31 0.34 -12.64
N ARG A 29 -5.36 1.26 -12.80
CA ARG A 29 -4.99 2.21 -11.73
C ARG A 29 -6.21 3.01 -11.21
N ASN A 30 -7.08 3.48 -12.12
CA ASN A 30 -8.30 4.18 -11.76
C ASN A 30 -9.36 3.28 -11.09
N ARG A 31 -9.42 2.00 -11.45
CA ARG A 31 -10.29 1.01 -10.79
C ARG A 31 -9.83 0.80 -9.35
N ILE A 32 -8.54 0.57 -9.16
CA ILE A 32 -7.96 0.28 -7.85
C ILE A 32 -8.04 1.51 -6.93
N ALA A 33 -7.80 2.72 -7.44
CA ALA A 33 -7.97 3.95 -6.66
C ALA A 33 -9.41 4.11 -6.12
N ARG A 34 -10.42 3.72 -6.90
CA ARG A 34 -11.83 3.72 -6.44
C ARG A 34 -12.08 2.67 -5.36
N GLU A 35 -11.56 1.46 -5.56
CA GLU A 35 -11.65 0.39 -4.56
C GLU A 35 -11.03 0.81 -3.22
N MET A 36 -9.86 1.44 -3.26
CA MET A 36 -9.22 2.02 -2.07
C MET A 36 -10.07 3.11 -1.42
N HIS A 37 -10.65 4.01 -2.24
CA HIS A 37 -11.52 5.06 -1.73
C HIS A 37 -12.77 4.49 -1.07
N ASP A 38 -13.37 3.44 -1.65
CA ASP A 38 -14.57 2.80 -1.11
C ASP A 38 -14.30 2.14 0.24
N VAL A 39 -13.18 1.43 0.39
CA VAL A 39 -12.76 0.81 1.68
C VAL A 39 -12.64 1.88 2.77
N VAL A 40 -11.95 2.99 2.48
CA VAL A 40 -11.74 4.08 3.45
C VAL A 40 -13.05 4.79 3.77
N ALA A 41 -13.81 5.19 2.74
CA ALA A 41 -15.04 5.92 2.90
C ALA A 41 -16.07 5.11 3.70
N HIS A 42 -16.16 3.81 3.41
CA HIS A 42 -17.02 2.89 4.14
C HIS A 42 -16.61 2.77 5.62
N GLY A 43 -15.33 2.48 5.89
CA GLY A 43 -14.82 2.36 7.26
C GLY A 43 -15.03 3.63 8.08
N LEU A 44 -14.77 4.80 7.50
CA LEU A 44 -15.00 6.09 8.17
C LEU A 44 -16.48 6.34 8.47
N SER A 45 -17.38 5.97 7.55
CA SER A 45 -18.84 6.09 7.77
C SER A 45 -19.28 5.26 8.99
N VAL A 46 -18.80 4.01 9.10
CA VAL A 46 -19.10 3.13 10.24
C VAL A 46 -18.55 3.71 11.54
N ILE A 47 -17.31 4.21 11.54
CA ILE A 47 -16.68 4.85 12.70
C ILE A 47 -17.49 6.07 13.18
N ILE A 48 -17.93 6.93 12.26
CA ILE A 48 -18.72 8.13 12.59
C ILE A 48 -20.06 7.73 13.23
N VAL A 49 -20.77 6.76 12.65
CA VAL A 49 -22.06 6.28 13.18
C VAL A 49 -21.89 5.68 14.58
N GLN A 50 -20.84 4.88 14.80
CA GLN A 50 -20.53 4.29 16.10
C GLN A 50 -20.19 5.35 17.14
N ALA A 51 -19.37 6.34 16.78
CA ALA A 51 -18.98 7.43 17.67
C ALA A 51 -20.19 8.29 18.09
N ASP A 52 -21.06 8.65 17.14
CA ASP A 52 -22.29 9.39 17.44
C ASP A 52 -23.25 8.57 18.32
N GLY A 53 -23.42 7.28 18.00
CA GLY A 53 -24.24 6.36 18.79
C GLY A 53 -23.77 6.24 20.24
N ALA A 54 -22.46 6.06 20.45
CA ALA A 54 -21.85 6.06 21.78
C ALA A 54 -22.04 7.40 22.49
N ARG A 55 -21.86 8.53 21.81
CA ARG A 55 -22.07 9.86 22.41
C ARG A 55 -23.49 9.99 22.97
N TYR A 56 -24.51 9.59 22.20
CA TYR A 56 -25.90 9.65 22.64
C TYR A 56 -26.24 8.66 23.76
N ALA A 57 -25.67 7.44 23.73
CA ALA A 57 -25.98 6.40 24.71
C ALA A 57 -25.19 6.52 26.02
N SER A 58 -24.01 7.15 26.00
CA SER A 58 -23.01 7.12 27.08
C SER A 58 -23.54 7.57 28.44
N ALA A 59 -24.44 8.56 28.49
CA ALA A 59 -25.01 9.05 29.74
C ALA A 59 -25.92 8.02 30.43
N ALA A 60 -26.60 7.16 29.65
CA ALA A 60 -27.52 6.15 30.16
C ALA A 60 -26.88 4.75 30.26
N ARG A 61 -25.90 4.45 29.39
CA ARG A 61 -25.17 3.19 29.33
C ARG A 61 -23.69 3.44 29.02
N PRO A 62 -22.85 3.71 30.04
CA PRO A 62 -21.43 3.96 29.85
C PRO A 62 -20.70 2.80 29.14
N GLU A 63 -21.15 1.56 29.32
CA GLU A 63 -20.56 0.38 28.66
C GLU A 63 -20.68 0.47 27.12
N ALA A 64 -21.70 1.17 26.61
CA ALA A 64 -21.88 1.38 25.17
C ALA A 64 -20.75 2.24 24.57
N ALA A 65 -20.13 3.11 25.37
CA ALA A 65 -18.99 3.90 24.91
C ALA A 65 -17.74 3.00 24.74
N THR A 66 -17.49 2.10 25.68
CA THR A 66 -16.39 1.13 25.60
C THR A 66 -16.56 0.19 24.40
N GLU A 67 -17.76 -0.37 24.23
CA GLU A 67 -18.07 -1.26 23.09
C GLU A 67 -17.89 -0.54 21.74
N ALA A 68 -18.33 0.73 21.63
CA ALA A 68 -18.11 1.50 20.43
C ALA A 68 -16.64 1.77 20.15
N LEU A 69 -15.82 2.06 21.17
CA LEU A 69 -14.38 2.26 20.99
C LEU A 69 -13.67 0.99 20.51
N GLU A 70 -14.05 -0.17 21.03
CA GLU A 70 -13.54 -1.48 20.55
C GLU A 70 -13.90 -1.72 19.09
N ASN A 71 -15.15 -1.46 18.71
CA ASN A 71 -15.63 -1.62 17.34
C ASN A 71 -15.00 -0.63 16.36
N ILE A 72 -14.79 0.63 16.77
CA ILE A 72 -14.08 1.65 15.99
C ILE A 72 -12.64 1.19 15.72
N ALA A 73 -11.96 0.69 16.76
CA ALA A 73 -10.59 0.21 16.64
C ALA A 73 -10.48 -1.03 15.75
N LEU A 74 -11.46 -1.94 15.81
CA LEU A 74 -11.55 -3.09 14.91
C LEU A 74 -11.72 -2.63 13.45
N THR A 75 -12.75 -1.81 13.19
CA THR A 75 -13.07 -1.29 11.85
C THR A 75 -11.87 -0.57 11.23
N GLY A 76 -11.18 0.27 12.02
CA GLY A 76 -9.98 0.98 11.56
C GLY A 76 -8.84 0.04 11.17
N ARG A 77 -8.58 -1.01 11.97
CA ARG A 77 -7.53 -2.00 11.66
C ARG A 77 -7.87 -2.85 10.44
N GLU A 78 -9.14 -3.23 10.28
CA GLU A 78 -9.62 -3.98 9.12
C GLU A 78 -9.45 -3.16 7.84
N ALA A 79 -9.92 -1.90 7.83
CA ALA A 79 -9.78 -1.00 6.69
C ALA A 79 -8.30 -0.76 6.31
N LEU A 80 -7.40 -0.59 7.28
CA LEU A 80 -5.96 -0.45 7.03
C LEU A 80 -5.35 -1.74 6.45
N THR A 81 -5.77 -2.90 6.93
CA THR A 81 -5.29 -4.20 6.42
C THR A 81 -5.72 -4.41 4.97
N GLU A 82 -6.97 -4.10 4.66
CA GLU A 82 -7.53 -4.21 3.31
C GLU A 82 -6.84 -3.24 2.34
N MET A 83 -6.62 -1.98 2.74
CA MET A 83 -5.86 -1.02 1.95
C MET A 83 -4.42 -1.48 1.65
N ARG A 84 -3.72 -2.00 2.67
CA ARG A 84 -2.35 -2.52 2.49
C ARG A 84 -2.32 -3.70 1.52
N SER A 85 -3.34 -4.56 1.57
CA SER A 85 -3.49 -5.68 0.61
C SER A 85 -3.68 -5.15 -0.82
N LEU A 86 -4.57 -4.17 -1.03
CA LEU A 86 -4.81 -3.58 -2.36
C LEU A 86 -3.57 -2.86 -2.91
N LEU A 87 -2.82 -2.14 -2.06
CA LEU A 87 -1.56 -1.50 -2.45
C LEU A 87 -0.45 -2.52 -2.74
N GLY A 88 -0.42 -3.64 -2.01
CA GLY A 88 0.50 -4.75 -2.24
C GLY A 88 0.36 -5.35 -3.64
N LEU A 89 -0.88 -5.62 -4.06
CA LEU A 89 -1.19 -6.10 -5.41
C LEU A 89 -0.76 -5.12 -6.51
N LEU A 90 -0.87 -3.81 -6.25
CA LEU A 90 -0.39 -2.78 -7.17
C LEU A 90 1.12 -2.84 -7.37
N ARG A 91 1.86 -3.09 -6.29
CA ARG A 91 3.34 -3.10 -6.28
C ARG A 91 3.93 -4.37 -6.91
N GLU A 92 3.21 -5.50 -6.86
CA GLU A 92 3.57 -6.70 -7.63
C GLU A 92 3.34 -6.52 -9.14
N GLY A 93 2.30 -5.76 -9.53
CA GLY A 93 2.03 -5.42 -10.93
C GLY A 93 2.92 -4.31 -11.52
N ASP A 94 3.47 -3.43 -10.68
CA ASP A 94 4.33 -2.29 -11.07
C ASP A 94 5.82 -2.61 -10.95
N THR A 95 6.22 -3.88 -11.14
CA THR A 95 7.63 -4.30 -11.19
C THR A 95 8.33 -3.76 -12.44
N GLY A 96 8.53 -2.45 -12.47
CA GLY A 96 9.80 -1.91 -12.89
C GLY A 96 10.89 -2.60 -12.07
N VAL A 97 11.95 -3.02 -12.76
CA VAL A 97 13.06 -3.86 -12.27
C VAL A 97 13.93 -3.08 -11.26
N ALA A 98 13.35 -2.62 -10.15
CA ALA A 98 14.09 -2.27 -8.96
C ALA A 98 14.05 -3.49 -8.03
N PRO A 99 15.20 -4.03 -7.60
CA PRO A 99 15.21 -5.10 -6.63
C PRO A 99 14.42 -4.66 -5.39
N GLN A 100 13.60 -5.56 -4.84
CA GLN A 100 12.89 -5.25 -3.60
C GLN A 100 13.93 -4.96 -2.51
N PRO A 101 13.73 -3.90 -1.71
CA PRO A 101 14.68 -3.56 -0.66
C PRO A 101 14.73 -4.68 0.38
N ASP A 102 15.92 -4.92 0.93
CA ASP A 102 16.17 -5.90 1.98
C ASP A 102 16.83 -5.25 3.21
N LEU A 103 17.25 -6.08 4.16
CA LEU A 103 17.85 -5.59 5.41
C LEU A 103 19.22 -4.92 5.22
N ALA A 104 19.94 -5.19 4.13
CA ALA A 104 21.18 -4.51 3.78
C ALA A 104 20.95 -3.05 3.35
N ASP A 105 19.72 -2.67 3.00
CA ASP A 105 19.35 -1.29 2.66
C ASP A 105 19.02 -0.42 3.90
N LEU A 106 18.88 -1.02 5.09
CA LEU A 106 18.56 -0.30 6.34
C LEU A 106 19.53 0.86 6.66
N PRO A 107 20.85 0.74 6.49
CA PRO A 107 21.77 1.85 6.76
C PRO A 107 21.45 3.10 5.93
N ALA A 108 21.10 2.93 4.64
CA ALA A 108 20.77 4.05 3.77
C ALA A 108 19.46 4.74 4.21
N LEU A 109 18.45 3.95 4.60
CA LEU A 109 17.18 4.45 5.13
C LEU A 109 17.38 5.25 6.44
N ILE A 110 18.21 4.74 7.34
CA ILE A 110 18.55 5.39 8.62
C ILE A 110 19.30 6.70 8.39
N ASP A 111 20.27 6.72 7.47
CA ASP A 111 21.03 7.92 7.14
C ASP A 111 20.14 9.00 6.50
N GLU A 112 19.17 8.61 5.65
CA GLU A 112 18.17 9.53 5.11
C GLU A 112 17.29 10.12 6.22
N ALA A 113 16.77 9.28 7.13
CA ALA A 113 15.94 9.75 8.25
C ALA A 113 16.69 10.73 9.16
N ARG A 114 17.98 10.47 9.42
CA ARG A 114 18.86 11.35 10.23
C ARG A 114 19.02 12.77 9.67
N THR A 115 18.73 13.00 8.39
CA THR A 115 18.74 14.36 7.83
C THR A 115 17.61 15.24 8.37
N SER A 116 16.54 14.63 8.88
CA SER A 116 15.30 15.31 9.28
C SER A 116 14.99 15.19 10.78
N MET A 117 15.59 14.22 11.48
CA MET A 117 15.37 13.98 12.91
C MET A 117 16.60 13.40 13.60
N THR A 118 16.68 13.52 14.93
CA THR A 118 17.71 12.82 15.72
C THR A 118 17.26 11.38 15.96
N LEU A 119 18.05 10.42 15.44
CA LEU A 119 17.74 9.00 15.46
C LEU A 119 18.99 8.20 15.89
N GLU A 120 18.84 7.37 16.91
CA GLU A 120 19.78 6.31 17.26
C GLU A 120 19.30 4.99 16.65
N ALA A 121 20.22 4.25 16.03
CA ALA A 121 19.93 2.96 15.43
C ALA A 121 21.09 2.01 15.71
N ASP A 122 20.76 0.78 16.09
CA ASP A 122 21.69 -0.32 16.30
C ASP A 122 21.29 -1.47 15.37
N ILE A 123 22.24 -1.97 14.58
CA ILE A 123 22.01 -2.97 13.54
C ILE A 123 22.93 -4.15 13.83
N ASP A 124 22.33 -5.28 14.22
CA ASP A 124 23.06 -6.51 14.47
C ASP A 124 23.70 -7.08 13.19
N GLU A 125 24.84 -7.75 13.34
CA GLU A 125 25.47 -8.51 12.26
C GLU A 125 24.65 -9.78 11.91
N GLY A 126 24.76 -10.25 10.65
CA GLY A 126 24.16 -11.52 10.21
C GLY A 126 22.75 -11.43 9.64
N LEU A 127 22.27 -10.23 9.29
CA LEU A 127 20.96 -10.04 8.66
C LEU A 127 20.84 -10.71 7.27
N ASP A 128 21.98 -11.00 6.62
CA ASP A 128 22.04 -11.74 5.34
C ASP A 128 21.46 -13.16 5.45
N ALA A 129 21.40 -13.73 6.66
CA ALA A 129 20.83 -15.05 6.90
C ALA A 129 19.30 -15.05 7.05
N VAL A 130 18.67 -13.88 7.08
CA VAL A 130 17.21 -13.74 7.25
C VAL A 130 16.50 -14.10 5.94
N PRO A 131 15.48 -14.97 5.97
CA PRO A 131 14.69 -15.27 4.78
C PRO A 131 14.09 -14.00 4.14
N SER A 132 14.14 -13.90 2.82
CA SER A 132 13.73 -12.70 2.06
C SER A 132 12.32 -12.19 2.39
N GLY A 133 11.37 -13.10 2.63
CA GLY A 133 10.01 -12.73 3.04
C GLY A 133 9.95 -12.03 4.40
N VAL A 134 10.81 -12.43 5.35
CA VAL A 134 10.92 -11.82 6.68
C VAL A 134 11.73 -10.52 6.61
N ALA A 135 12.79 -10.50 5.79
CA ALA A 135 13.65 -9.35 5.57
C ALA A 135 12.85 -8.13 5.08
N LEU A 136 11.98 -8.32 4.08
CA LEU A 136 11.13 -7.26 3.56
C LEU A 136 10.13 -6.73 4.59
N THR A 137 9.51 -7.62 5.38
CA THR A 137 8.57 -7.20 6.43
C THR A 137 9.29 -6.39 7.51
N ALA A 138 10.47 -6.84 7.95
CA ALA A 138 11.28 -6.12 8.93
C ALA A 138 11.79 -4.78 8.39
N TYR A 139 12.26 -4.70 7.14
CA TYR A 139 12.64 -3.44 6.50
C TYR A 139 11.48 -2.43 6.49
N ARG A 140 10.26 -2.86 6.11
CA ARG A 140 9.09 -1.99 6.08
C ARG A 140 8.64 -1.53 7.47
N LEU A 141 8.77 -2.37 8.48
CA LEU A 141 8.48 -1.97 9.87
C LEU A 141 9.39 -0.82 10.33
N VAL A 142 10.67 -0.87 9.96
CA VAL A 142 11.62 0.22 10.28
C VAL A 142 11.30 1.48 9.47
N GLN A 143 10.89 1.35 8.20
CA GLN A 143 10.52 2.48 7.34
C GLN A 143 9.27 3.23 7.82
N GLU A 144 8.32 2.54 8.44
CA GLU A 144 7.05 3.13 8.91
C GLU A 144 7.13 3.71 10.34
N ALA A 145 8.21 3.44 11.09
CA ALA A 145 8.40 3.88 12.47
C ALA A 145 8.86 5.35 12.56
#